data_AF-A0A4P6LZF4-F1
#
_entry.id   AF-A0A4P6LZF4-F1
#
_cell.length_a   1.000
_cell.length_b   1.000
_cell.length_c   1.000
_cell.angle_alpha   90.00
_cell.angle_beta   90.00
_cell.angle_gamma   90.00
#
_symmetry.space_group_name_H-M   'P 1'
#
loop_
_entity.id
_entity.type
_entity.pdbx_description
1 polymer ?
#
loop_
_entity_poly.entity_id
_entity_poly.type
_entity_poly.pdbx_seq_one_letter_code
_entity_poly.pdbx_strand_id
1 'polypeptide(L)'
;MNYFDVANSRLLYILVGIGLLYISGLVLVFMRKAWRRALELGITQKTILEVVKSSAVFTVIPSISVIIGLFSLSAVLGVPWSWFRLSVVGAVSYELTAAEMVSDALGFQSAGAMAAANNYEVFGAIMFVTSICILAGMITNIFCAKKIQVSMTRYRKSKGAWGAVFNFSFAAALVAAFIPYIILGGPVGIVVLIVSACVSAVMFYIVGKYKIQWLGSFIMSAALLMGMAAAVCTVNILG
;
A
#
# COMPACT_ATOMS: atom_id res chain seq x y z
N MET A 1 23.26 -23.18 3.50
CA MET A 1 22.69 -22.75 2.20
C MET A 1 22.19 -21.33 2.40
N ASN A 2 22.65 -20.38 1.59
CA ASN A 2 22.41 -18.95 1.83
C ASN A 2 20.98 -18.57 1.39
N TYR A 3 20.25 -17.90 2.28
CA TYR A 3 18.85 -17.45 2.12
C TYR A 3 18.61 -16.66 0.83
N PHE A 4 19.56 -15.79 0.46
CA PHE A 4 19.48 -15.00 -0.77
C PHE A 4 19.52 -15.87 -2.04
N ASP A 5 20.08 -17.08 -2.00
CA ASP A 5 20.14 -17.99 -3.16
C ASP A 5 18.80 -18.70 -3.40
N VAL A 6 18.01 -18.95 -2.35
CA VAL A 6 16.65 -19.52 -2.47
C VAL A 6 15.65 -18.41 -2.78
N ALA A 7 15.75 -17.26 -2.10
CA ALA A 7 14.89 -16.10 -2.33
C ALA A 7 15.10 -15.43 -3.70
N ASN A 8 16.32 -15.46 -4.24
CA ASN A 8 16.62 -15.05 -5.63
C ASN A 8 16.79 -16.24 -6.59
N SER A 9 16.22 -17.41 -6.27
CA SER A 9 16.29 -18.55 -7.18
C SER A 9 15.71 -18.19 -8.55
N ARG A 10 16.42 -18.61 -9.60
CA ARG A 10 16.04 -18.40 -11.01
C ARG A 10 14.60 -18.86 -11.29
N LEU A 11 14.12 -19.87 -10.57
CA LEU A 11 12.76 -20.40 -10.65
C LEU A 11 11.72 -19.39 -10.15
N LEU A 12 11.99 -18.70 -9.04
CA LEU A 12 11.06 -17.73 -8.45
C LEU A 12 10.95 -16.47 -9.33
N TYR A 13 12.06 -16.00 -9.89
CA TYR A 13 12.06 -14.92 -10.87
C TYR A 13 11.25 -15.26 -12.13
N ILE A 14 11.37 -16.50 -12.64
CA ILE A 14 10.61 -16.94 -13.81
C ILE A 14 9.11 -16.99 -13.49
N LEU A 15 8.71 -17.57 -12.35
CA LEU A 15 7.31 -17.64 -11.93
C LEU A 15 6.69 -16.25 -11.72
N VAL A 16 7.40 -15.37 -11.00
CA VAL A 16 6.96 -13.98 -10.78
C VAL A 16 6.89 -13.22 -12.11
N GLY A 17 7.89 -13.39 -12.98
CA GLY A 17 7.93 -12.77 -14.30
C GLY A 17 6.74 -13.19 -15.17
N ILE A 18 6.40 -14.48 -15.19
CA ILE A 18 5.21 -14.99 -15.90
C ILE A 18 3.93 -14.38 -15.32
N GLY A 19 3.81 -14.31 -13.99
CA GLY A 19 2.65 -13.70 -13.34
C GLY A 19 2.48 -12.22 -13.67
N LEU A 20 3.58 -11.45 -13.63
CA LEU A 20 3.59 -10.04 -14.01
C LEU A 20 3.27 -9.83 -15.49
N LEU A 21 3.79 -10.67 -16.38
CA LEU A 21 3.47 -10.63 -17.81
C LEU A 21 1.99 -10.92 -18.07
N TYR A 22 1.43 -11.92 -17.39
CA TYR A 22 0.01 -12.26 -17.51
C TYR A 22 -0.88 -11.07 -17.10
N ILE A 23 -0.59 -10.45 -15.96
CA ILE A 23 -1.36 -9.30 -15.46
C ILE A 23 -1.17 -8.08 -16.36
N SER A 24 0.04 -7.83 -16.83
CA SER A 24 0.32 -6.75 -17.78
C SER A 24 -0.47 -6.95 -19.08
N GLY A 25 -0.57 -8.18 -19.57
CA GLY A 25 -1.40 -8.55 -20.70
C GLY A 25 -2.89 -8.26 -20.46
N LEU A 26 -3.42 -8.63 -19.29
CA LEU A 26 -4.80 -8.32 -18.91
C LEU A 26 -5.07 -6.80 -18.89
N VAL A 27 -4.17 -6.02 -18.30
CA VAL A 27 -4.30 -4.56 -18.25
C VAL A 27 -4.38 -3.96 -19.66
N LEU A 28 -3.55 -4.43 -20.60
CA LEU A 28 -3.59 -3.99 -21.99
C LEU A 28 -4.91 -4.37 -22.68
N VAL A 29 -5.44 -5.57 -22.43
CA VAL A 29 -6.72 -6.01 -22.99
C VAL A 29 -7.88 -5.16 -22.45
N PHE A 30 -7.92 -4.93 -21.14
CA PHE A 30 -8.95 -4.08 -20.52
C PHE A 30 -8.84 -2.62 -20.99
N MET A 31 -7.62 -2.08 -21.13
CA MET A 31 -7.39 -0.74 -21.66
C MET A 31 -7.91 -0.61 -23.09
N ARG A 32 -7.62 -1.59 -23.97
CA ARG A 32 -8.16 -1.62 -25.34
C ARG A 32 -9.68 -1.68 -25.36
N LYS A 33 -10.29 -2.50 -24.50
CA LYS A 33 -11.75 -2.63 -24.41
C LYS A 33 -12.42 -1.36 -23.90
N ALA A 34 -11.84 -0.71 -22.88
CA ALA A 34 -12.30 0.57 -22.36
C ALA A 34 -12.19 1.68 -23.41
N TRP A 35 -11.08 1.72 -24.16
CA TRP A 35 -10.87 2.69 -25.23
C TRP A 35 -11.92 2.55 -26.34
N ARG A 36 -12.17 1.31 -26.81
CA ARG A 36 -13.22 1.05 -27.81
C ARG A 36 -14.59 1.48 -27.31
N ARG A 37 -14.92 1.15 -26.05
CA ARG A 37 -16.20 1.55 -25.46
C ARG A 37 -16.35 3.06 -25.31
N ALA A 38 -15.28 3.78 -24.99
CA ALA A 38 -15.30 5.24 -24.92
C ALA A 38 -15.60 5.87 -26.29
N LEU A 39 -15.02 5.32 -27.37
CA LEU A 39 -15.30 5.75 -28.73
C LEU A 39 -16.75 5.45 -29.16
N GLU A 40 -17.29 4.27 -28.83
CA GLU A 40 -18.70 3.93 -29.08
C GLU A 40 -19.68 4.88 -28.38
N LEU A 41 -19.30 5.42 -27.23
CA LEU A 41 -20.10 6.39 -26.46
C LEU A 41 -19.94 7.84 -26.97
N GLY A 42 -19.20 8.05 -28.05
CA GLY A 42 -19.00 9.37 -28.66
C GLY A 42 -17.99 10.26 -27.93
N ILE A 43 -17.15 9.70 -27.06
CA ILE A 43 -16.09 10.47 -26.39
C ILE A 43 -14.98 10.77 -27.41
N THR A 44 -14.58 12.04 -27.51
CA THR A 44 -13.55 12.44 -28.49
C THR A 44 -12.18 11.85 -28.12
N GLN A 45 -11.41 11.45 -29.14
CA GLN A 45 -10.05 10.92 -28.95
C GLN A 45 -9.14 11.87 -28.18
N LYS A 46 -9.31 13.18 -28.35
CA LYS A 46 -8.54 14.21 -27.64
C LYS A 46 -8.77 14.12 -26.13
N THR A 47 -10.02 13.99 -25.69
CA THR A 47 -10.36 13.83 -24.27
C THR A 47 -9.81 12.51 -23.71
N ILE A 48 -9.84 11.42 -24.48
CA ILE A 48 -9.26 10.14 -24.02
C ILE A 48 -7.74 10.28 -23.81
N LEU A 49 -7.04 10.92 -24.75
CA LEU A 49 -5.58 11.18 -24.66
C LEU A 49 -5.23 12.08 -23.47
N GLU A 50 -6.02 13.12 -23.20
CA GLU A 50 -5.83 13.97 -22.02
C GLU A 50 -6.01 13.19 -20.72
N VAL A 51 -7.03 12.33 -20.64
CA VAL A 51 -7.27 11.47 -19.47
C VAL A 51 -6.10 10.52 -19.26
N VAL A 52 -5.54 9.92 -20.32
CA VAL A 52 -4.37 9.04 -20.22
C VAL A 52 -3.13 9.81 -19.77
N LYS A 53 -2.85 10.98 -20.37
CA LYS A 53 -1.71 11.80 -20.00
C LYS A 53 -1.79 12.25 -18.54
N SER A 54 -2.98 12.69 -18.11
CA SER A 54 -3.25 13.03 -16.73
C SER A 54 -3.02 11.80 -15.84
N SER A 55 -3.66 10.67 -16.13
CA SER A 55 -3.52 9.45 -15.33
C SER A 55 -2.07 8.97 -15.20
N ALA A 56 -1.27 9.07 -16.27
CA ALA A 56 0.15 8.69 -16.25
C ALA A 56 0.99 9.58 -15.32
N VAL A 57 0.78 10.90 -15.35
CA VAL A 57 1.48 11.82 -14.43
C VAL A 57 1.05 11.57 -12.98
N PHE A 58 -0.23 11.23 -12.77
CA PHE A 58 -0.77 10.93 -11.44
C PHE A 58 -0.28 9.60 -10.87
N THR A 59 0.16 8.63 -11.68
CA THR A 59 0.70 7.35 -11.19
C THR A 59 2.20 7.37 -10.95
N VAL A 60 2.99 8.06 -11.79
CA VAL A 60 4.46 8.05 -11.69
C VAL A 60 4.95 8.52 -10.33
N ILE A 61 4.37 9.60 -9.80
CA ILE A 61 4.92 10.27 -8.63
C ILE A 61 4.64 9.47 -7.33
N PRO A 62 3.43 8.93 -7.08
CA PRO A 62 3.19 7.98 -5.99
C PRO A 62 3.97 6.66 -6.15
N SER A 63 4.24 6.21 -7.38
CA SER A 63 5.02 4.99 -7.62
C SER A 63 6.47 5.08 -7.11
N ILE A 64 7.08 6.26 -7.08
CA ILE A 64 8.43 6.44 -6.52
C ILE A 64 8.45 6.08 -5.03
N SER A 65 7.43 6.49 -4.28
CA SER A 65 7.29 6.12 -2.87
C SER A 65 7.05 4.62 -2.68
N VAL A 66 6.35 3.99 -3.63
CA VAL A 66 6.19 2.53 -3.63
C VAL A 66 7.51 1.80 -3.86
N ILE A 67 8.37 2.32 -4.74
CA ILE A 67 9.71 1.74 -5.00
C ILE A 67 10.58 1.80 -3.73
N ILE A 68 10.52 2.88 -2.96
CA ILE A 68 11.24 2.99 -1.68
C ILE A 68 10.74 1.94 -0.68
N GLY A 69 9.42 1.76 -0.60
CA GLY A 69 8.81 0.68 0.20
C GLY A 69 9.20 -0.72 -0.28
N LEU A 70 9.34 -0.92 -1.59
CA LEU A 70 9.82 -2.17 -2.19
C LEU A 70 11.26 -2.47 -1.77
N PHE A 71 12.16 -1.48 -1.75
CA PHE A 71 13.52 -1.70 -1.28
C PHE A 71 13.55 -2.11 0.19
N SER A 72 12.76 -1.45 1.04
CA SER A 72 12.63 -1.80 2.45
C SER A 72 12.10 -3.22 2.64
N LEU A 73 11.08 -3.63 1.90
CA LEU A 73 10.54 -4.99 1.96
C LEU A 73 11.50 -6.03 1.38
N SER A 74 12.22 -5.69 0.31
CA SER A 74 13.11 -6.62 -0.39
C SER A 74 14.28 -7.08 0.49
N ALA A 75 14.70 -6.23 1.44
CA ALA A 75 15.70 -6.58 2.44
C ALA A 75 15.20 -7.63 3.43
N VAL A 76 13.88 -7.77 3.60
CA VAL A 76 13.26 -8.71 4.53
C VAL A 76 12.74 -9.95 3.83
N LEU A 77 12.07 -9.79 2.70
CA LEU A 77 11.26 -10.80 2.01
C LEU A 77 11.86 -11.31 0.69
N GLY A 78 12.98 -10.72 0.25
CA GLY A 78 13.60 -11.01 -1.04
C GLY A 78 12.94 -10.23 -2.20
N VAL A 79 13.78 -9.85 -3.16
CA VAL A 79 13.39 -8.99 -4.29
C VAL A 79 12.20 -9.51 -5.11
N PRO A 80 12.19 -10.75 -5.61
CA PRO A 80 11.12 -11.19 -6.51
C PRO A 80 9.76 -11.35 -5.80
N TRP A 81 9.75 -11.77 -4.54
CA TRP A 81 8.50 -11.94 -3.78
C TRP A 81 7.86 -10.60 -3.41
N SER A 82 8.66 -9.65 -2.89
CA SER A 82 8.18 -8.29 -2.61
C SER A 82 7.67 -7.59 -3.86
N TRP A 83 8.32 -7.80 -5.01
CA TRP A 83 7.90 -7.19 -6.27
C TRP A 83 6.54 -7.70 -6.74
N PHE A 84 6.32 -9.02 -6.75
CA PHE A 84 5.02 -9.56 -7.15
C PHE A 84 3.89 -9.06 -6.24
N ARG A 85 4.13 -9.07 -4.92
CA ARG A 85 3.10 -8.67 -3.94
C ARG A 85 2.73 -7.19 -4.04
N LEU A 86 3.72 -6.30 -4.13
CA LEU A 86 3.46 -4.86 -4.25
C LEU A 86 2.84 -4.47 -5.59
N SER A 87 3.04 -5.28 -6.64
CA SER A 87 2.45 -5.01 -7.96
C SER A 87 1.02 -5.52 -8.10
N VAL A 88 0.64 -6.59 -7.37
CA VAL A 88 -0.59 -7.35 -7.65
C VAL A 88 -1.51 -7.47 -6.43
N VAL A 89 -0.95 -7.70 -5.24
CA VAL A 89 -1.70 -8.23 -4.10
C VAL A 89 -1.98 -7.14 -3.08
N GLY A 90 -1.01 -6.27 -2.77
CA GLY A 90 -1.06 -5.42 -1.59
C GLY A 90 -0.54 -3.99 -1.77
N ALA A 91 -0.97 -3.13 -0.85
CA ALA A 91 -0.42 -1.79 -0.68
C ALA A 91 0.80 -1.85 0.24
N VAL A 92 1.82 -1.05 -0.07
CA VAL A 92 3.07 -0.94 0.71
C VAL A 92 2.80 -0.77 2.20
N SER A 93 1.90 0.13 2.58
CA SER A 93 1.57 0.40 3.98
C SER A 93 1.01 -0.81 4.71
N TYR A 94 0.25 -1.67 4.03
CA TYR A 94 -0.29 -2.90 4.61
C TYR A 94 0.81 -3.95 4.77
N GLU A 95 1.63 -4.13 3.75
CA GLU A 95 2.70 -5.13 3.73
C GLU A 95 3.77 -4.86 4.78
N LEU A 96 4.20 -3.60 4.95
CA LEU A 96 5.14 -3.23 6.01
C LEU A 96 4.54 -3.46 7.40
N THR A 97 3.31 -3.00 7.63
CA THR A 97 2.67 -3.17 8.95
C THR A 97 2.48 -4.65 9.29
N ALA A 98 2.09 -5.47 8.32
CA ALA A 98 1.97 -6.92 8.51
C ALA A 98 3.33 -7.57 8.82
N ALA A 99 4.40 -7.14 8.15
CA ALA A 99 5.74 -7.64 8.43
C ALA A 99 6.19 -7.27 9.85
N GLU A 100 5.99 -6.02 10.30
CA GLU A 100 6.32 -5.59 11.67
C GLU A 100 5.51 -6.36 12.73
N MET A 101 4.19 -6.53 12.54
CA MET A 101 3.37 -7.30 13.50
C MET A 101 3.81 -8.76 13.63
N VAL A 102 4.27 -9.40 12.56
CA VAL A 102 4.84 -10.75 12.63
C VAL A 102 6.20 -10.73 13.34
N SER A 103 6.98 -9.67 13.15
CA SER A 103 8.27 -9.47 13.83
C SER A 103 8.12 -9.41 15.33
N ASP A 104 7.20 -8.56 15.79
CA ASP A 104 6.84 -8.41 17.19
C ASP A 104 6.32 -9.73 17.78
N ALA A 105 5.46 -10.44 17.04
CA ALA A 105 4.91 -11.73 17.48
C ALA A 105 5.98 -12.82 17.63
N LEU A 106 7.07 -12.73 16.86
CA LEU A 106 8.22 -13.64 16.92
C LEU A 106 9.31 -13.16 17.88
N GLY A 107 9.09 -12.03 18.58
CA GLY A 107 9.98 -11.50 19.62
C GLY A 107 11.16 -10.67 19.09
N PHE A 108 11.12 -10.26 17.82
CA PHE A 108 12.16 -9.42 17.22
C PHE A 108 11.77 -7.95 17.21
N GLN A 109 12.75 -7.07 17.39
CA GLN A 109 12.52 -5.61 17.46
C GLN A 109 12.12 -4.97 16.13
N SER A 110 12.35 -5.65 15.00
CA SER A 110 11.92 -5.18 13.68
C SER A 110 11.96 -6.29 12.63
N ALA A 111 11.24 -6.07 11.54
CA ALA A 111 11.30 -6.92 10.35
C ALA A 111 12.73 -7.02 9.77
N GLY A 112 13.52 -5.96 9.85
CA GLY A 112 14.92 -5.95 9.43
C GLY A 112 15.84 -6.80 10.31
N ALA A 113 15.65 -6.76 11.64
CA ALA A 113 16.41 -7.58 12.59
C ALA A 113 16.13 -9.07 12.42
N MET A 114 14.89 -9.45 12.06
CA MET A 114 14.55 -10.82 11.70
C MET A 114 15.24 -11.30 10.44
N ALA A 115 15.29 -10.46 9.41
CA ALA A 115 15.96 -10.80 8.17
C ALA A 115 17.46 -11.07 8.39
N ALA A 116 18.09 -10.32 9.31
CA ALA A 116 19.47 -10.51 9.72
C ALA A 116 19.70 -11.79 10.55
N ALA A 117 18.69 -12.28 11.28
CA ALA A 117 18.77 -13.50 12.06
C ALA A 117 18.84 -14.79 11.21
N ASN A 118 18.54 -14.69 9.90
CA ASN A 118 18.80 -15.72 8.88
C ASN A 118 18.22 -17.12 9.20
N ASN A 119 17.08 -17.16 9.91
CA ASN A 119 16.43 -18.39 10.34
C ASN A 119 15.28 -18.76 9.38
N TYR A 120 15.31 -19.97 8.83
CA TYR A 120 14.45 -20.41 7.72
C TYR A 120 12.98 -20.58 8.13
N GLU A 121 12.72 -20.98 9.37
CA GLU A 121 11.36 -21.16 9.92
C GLU A 121 10.64 -19.82 10.15
N VAL A 122 11.37 -18.83 10.66
CA VAL A 122 10.88 -17.46 10.91
C VAL A 122 10.46 -16.80 9.59
N PHE A 123 11.25 -17.01 8.53
CA PHE A 123 10.96 -16.49 7.21
C PHE A 123 9.72 -17.14 6.57
N GLY A 124 9.62 -18.47 6.64
CA GLY A 124 8.44 -19.21 6.17
C GLY A 124 7.18 -18.74 6.89
N ALA A 125 7.26 -18.51 8.20
CA ALA A 125 6.14 -18.00 8.99
C ALA A 125 5.66 -16.62 8.50
N ILE A 126 6.56 -15.67 8.23
CA ILE A 126 6.17 -14.35 7.70
C ILE A 126 5.54 -14.48 6.32
N MET A 127 6.13 -15.29 5.43
CA MET A 127 5.57 -15.50 4.08
C MET A 127 4.15 -16.07 4.16
N PHE A 128 3.91 -17.06 5.03
CA PHE A 128 2.58 -17.65 5.19
C PHE A 128 1.60 -16.69 5.85
N VAL A 129 1.97 -16.06 6.98
CA VAL A 129 1.07 -15.17 7.72
C VAL A 129 0.67 -13.99 6.84
N THR A 130 1.64 -13.32 6.23
CA THR A 130 1.34 -12.14 5.40
C THR A 130 0.53 -12.50 4.14
N SER A 131 0.69 -13.72 3.59
CA SER A 131 -0.10 -14.21 2.43
C SER A 131 -1.52 -14.63 2.81
N ILE A 132 -1.70 -15.28 3.96
CA ILE A 132 -3.02 -15.69 4.44
C ILE A 132 -3.84 -14.47 4.86
N CYS A 133 -3.23 -13.48 5.53
CA CYS A 133 -3.91 -12.28 5.96
C CYS A 133 -4.50 -11.48 4.79
N ILE A 134 -3.78 -11.38 3.67
CA ILE A 134 -4.26 -10.64 2.50
C ILE A 134 -5.31 -11.42 1.68
N LEU A 135 -5.37 -12.74 1.83
CA LEU A 135 -6.38 -13.59 1.21
C LEU A 135 -7.79 -13.20 1.64
N ALA A 136 -7.99 -12.78 2.90
CA ALA A 136 -9.28 -12.29 3.39
C ALA A 136 -9.77 -11.05 2.61
N GLY A 137 -8.86 -10.13 2.28
CA GLY A 137 -9.16 -8.96 1.45
C GLY A 137 -9.55 -9.36 0.03
N MET A 138 -8.81 -10.28 -0.58
CA MET A 138 -9.10 -10.77 -1.94
C MET A 138 -10.42 -11.54 -2.01
N ILE A 139 -10.69 -12.42 -1.06
CA ILE A 139 -11.95 -13.18 -0.98
C ILE A 139 -13.13 -12.22 -0.79
N THR A 140 -13.00 -11.25 0.13
CA THR A 140 -14.04 -10.23 0.33
C THR A 140 -14.27 -9.40 -0.92
N ASN A 141 -13.20 -9.08 -1.68
CA ASN A 141 -13.32 -8.37 -2.95
C ASN A 141 -14.12 -9.20 -3.98
N ILE A 142 -13.85 -10.50 -4.10
CA ILE A 142 -14.57 -11.37 -5.05
C ILE A 142 -16.07 -11.46 -4.74
N PHE A 143 -16.43 -11.73 -3.48
CA PHE A 143 -17.83 -11.98 -3.11
C PHE A 143 -18.61 -10.72 -2.77
N CYS A 144 -17.97 -9.72 -2.18
CA CYS A 144 -18.64 -8.60 -1.54
C CYS A 144 -18.38 -7.25 -2.23
N ALA A 145 -17.36 -7.10 -3.09
CA ALA A 145 -17.06 -5.78 -3.68
C ALA A 145 -18.22 -5.21 -4.49
N LYS A 146 -18.89 -6.03 -5.31
CA LYS A 146 -20.06 -5.56 -6.08
C LYS A 146 -21.19 -5.13 -5.16
N LYS A 147 -21.46 -5.87 -4.08
CA LYS A 147 -22.48 -5.49 -3.09
C LYS A 147 -22.09 -4.21 -2.36
N ILE A 148 -20.85 -4.07 -1.92
CA ILE A 148 -20.35 -2.89 -1.21
C ILE A 148 -20.38 -1.66 -2.13
N GLN A 149 -19.84 -1.73 -3.35
CA GLN A 149 -19.79 -0.61 -4.29
C GLN A 149 -21.19 -0.14 -4.72
N VAL A 150 -22.09 -1.08 -5.05
CA VAL A 150 -23.47 -0.74 -5.44
C VAL A 150 -24.27 -0.20 -4.26
N SER A 151 -24.09 -0.80 -3.07
CA SER A 151 -24.75 -0.31 -1.85
C SER A 151 -24.24 1.08 -1.49
N MET A 152 -22.93 1.33 -1.53
CA MET A 152 -22.33 2.64 -1.26
C MET A 152 -22.82 3.71 -2.25
N THR A 153 -22.93 3.36 -3.54
CA THR A 153 -23.46 4.27 -4.57
C THR A 153 -24.94 4.60 -4.34
N ARG A 154 -25.75 3.61 -3.92
CA ARG A 154 -27.17 3.78 -3.58
C ARG A 154 -27.35 4.62 -2.31
N TYR A 155 -26.55 4.36 -1.28
CA TYR A 155 -26.53 5.10 -0.02
C TYR A 155 -26.12 6.57 -0.23
N ARG A 156 -25.11 6.82 -1.07
CA ARG A 156 -24.63 8.17 -1.39
C ARG A 156 -25.67 9.00 -2.16
N LYS A 157 -26.53 8.36 -2.97
CA LYS A 157 -27.68 9.01 -3.63
C LYS A 157 -28.85 9.30 -2.68
N SER A 158 -29.08 8.45 -1.68
CA SER A 158 -30.24 8.56 -0.77
C SER A 158 -29.99 9.52 0.40
N LYS A 159 -28.81 9.47 1.05
CA LYS A 159 -28.46 10.31 2.21
C LYS A 159 -26.98 10.70 2.18
N GLY A 160 -26.63 11.64 1.31
CA GLY A 160 -25.24 12.06 1.04
C GLY A 160 -24.39 12.38 2.28
N ALA A 161 -24.99 12.98 3.33
CA ALA A 161 -24.30 13.28 4.59
C ALA A 161 -23.95 12.03 5.41
N TRP A 162 -24.81 11.00 5.40
CA TRP A 162 -24.62 9.78 6.22
C TRP A 162 -23.56 8.86 5.62
N GLY A 163 -23.41 8.85 4.28
CA GLY A 163 -22.33 8.12 3.60
C GLY A 163 -20.95 8.71 3.88
N ALA A 164 -20.84 10.03 4.05
CA ALA A 164 -19.60 10.68 4.46
C ALA A 164 -19.24 10.34 5.92
N VAL A 165 -20.23 10.35 6.82
CA VAL A 165 -20.05 9.94 8.23
C VAL A 165 -19.61 8.48 8.31
N PHE A 166 -20.22 7.57 7.54
CA PHE A 166 -19.83 6.16 7.53
C PHE A 166 -18.35 5.96 7.13
N ASN A 167 -17.90 6.65 6.08
CA ASN A 167 -16.51 6.56 5.63
C ASN A 167 -15.54 7.17 6.66
N PHE A 168 -15.95 8.26 7.33
CA PHE A 168 -15.17 8.87 8.40
C PHE A 168 -15.10 7.98 9.63
N SER A 169 -16.19 7.30 10.01
CA SER A 169 -16.23 6.36 11.12
C SER A 169 -15.31 5.16 10.90
N PHE A 170 -15.24 4.62 9.68
CA PHE A 170 -14.29 3.56 9.35
C PHE A 170 -12.84 4.03 9.42
N ALA A 171 -12.54 5.22 8.90
CA ALA A 171 -11.20 5.79 9.00
C ALA A 171 -10.81 6.07 10.47
N ALA A 172 -11.73 6.61 11.27
CA ALA A 172 -11.51 6.86 12.69
C ALA A 172 -11.34 5.56 13.50
N ALA A 173 -12.09 4.51 13.18
CA ALA A 173 -11.95 3.20 13.81
C ALA A 173 -10.57 2.57 13.54
N LEU A 174 -10.06 2.69 12.30
CA LEU A 174 -8.71 2.26 11.99
C LEU A 174 -7.67 3.02 12.82
N VAL A 175 -7.75 4.36 12.85
CA VAL A 175 -6.84 5.18 13.66
C VAL A 175 -6.90 4.79 15.13
N ALA A 176 -8.10 4.60 15.69
CA ALA A 176 -8.29 4.20 17.08
C ALA A 176 -7.72 2.79 17.39
N ALA A 177 -7.74 1.86 16.42
CA ALA A 177 -7.17 0.54 16.60
C ALA A 177 -5.63 0.55 16.57
N PHE A 178 -5.02 1.40 15.75
CA PHE A 178 -3.56 1.44 15.57
C PHE A 178 -2.83 2.36 16.56
N ILE A 179 -3.49 3.39 17.11
CA ILE A 179 -2.85 4.31 18.08
C ILE A 179 -2.29 3.57 19.31
N PRO A 180 -3.04 2.66 19.98
CA PRO A 180 -2.53 1.94 21.14
C PRO A 180 -1.29 1.09 20.80
N TYR A 181 -1.31 0.41 19.65
CA TYR A 181 -0.19 -0.39 19.17
C TYR A 181 1.08 0.47 19.00
N ILE A 182 0.94 1.65 18.39
CA ILE A 182 2.08 2.55 18.15
C ILE A 182 2.62 3.16 19.46
N ILE A 183 1.76 3.49 20.42
CA ILE A 183 2.18 4.06 21.71
C ILE A 183 2.90 3.01 22.56
N LEU A 184 2.43 1.76 22.56
CA LEU A 184 3.05 0.67 23.31
C LEU A 184 4.39 0.20 22.69
N GLY A 185 4.62 0.48 21.40
CA GLY A 185 5.87 0.19 20.69
C GLY A 185 7.05 1.11 21.03
N GLY A 186 6.87 2.10 21.93
CA GLY A 186 7.96 2.92 22.47
C GLY A 186 8.01 4.37 21.97
N PRO A 187 8.98 5.16 22.47
CA PRO A 187 9.03 6.62 22.25
C PRO A 187 9.25 7.00 20.77
N VAL A 188 9.94 6.16 19.99
CA VAL A 188 10.15 6.38 18.56
C VAL A 188 8.81 6.34 17.81
N GLY A 189 7.92 5.39 18.14
CA GLY A 189 6.59 5.28 17.53
C GLY A 189 5.73 6.52 17.75
N ILE A 190 5.80 7.11 18.95
CA ILE A 190 5.07 8.34 19.29
C ILE A 190 5.56 9.54 18.46
N VAL A 191 6.88 9.71 18.32
CA VAL A 191 7.45 10.80 17.51
C VAL A 191 7.05 10.63 16.05
N VAL A 192 7.15 9.41 15.51
CA VAL A 192 6.75 9.10 14.13
C VAL A 192 5.26 9.36 13.90
N LEU A 193 4.41 9.00 14.86
CA LEU A 193 2.96 9.26 14.80
C LEU A 193 2.67 10.76 14.75
N ILE A 194 3.30 11.55 15.62
CA ILE A 194 3.11 13.01 15.67
C ILE A 194 3.58 13.65 14.36
N VAL A 195 4.79 13.31 13.89
CA VAL A 195 5.34 13.87 12.64
C VAL A 195 4.46 13.50 11.45
N SER A 196 4.07 12.23 11.33
CA SER A 196 3.22 11.75 10.23
C SER A 196 1.83 12.39 10.26
N ALA A 197 1.25 12.58 11.45
CA ALA A 197 -0.03 13.27 11.63
C ALA A 197 0.06 14.76 11.26
N CYS A 198 1.12 15.45 11.69
CA CYS A 198 1.36 16.85 11.35
C CYS A 198 1.54 17.05 9.83
N VAL A 199 2.39 16.24 9.19
CA VAL A 199 2.60 16.29 7.74
C VAL A 199 1.30 16.02 6.99
N SER A 200 0.53 15.02 7.43
CA SER A 200 -0.77 14.71 6.85
C SER A 200 -1.75 15.86 6.99
N ALA A 201 -1.84 16.48 8.17
CA ALA A 201 -2.73 17.60 8.44
C ALA A 201 -2.38 18.84 7.61
N VAL A 202 -1.08 19.17 7.51
CA VAL A 202 -0.60 20.29 6.69
C VAL A 202 -0.93 20.06 5.22
N MET A 203 -0.67 18.86 4.70
CA MET A 203 -1.03 18.55 3.31
C MET A 203 -2.55 18.56 3.08
N PHE A 204 -3.34 18.06 4.02
CA PHE A 204 -4.80 18.09 3.93
C PHE A 204 -5.33 19.53 3.92
N TYR A 205 -4.74 20.41 4.74
CA TYR A 205 -5.06 21.83 4.75
C TYR A 205 -4.72 22.51 3.42
N ILE A 206 -3.56 22.20 2.83
CA ILE A 206 -3.15 22.73 1.52
C ILE A 206 -4.10 22.22 0.42
N VAL A 207 -4.46 20.93 0.42
CA VAL A 207 -5.44 20.36 -0.53
C VAL A 207 -6.79 21.08 -0.41
N GLY A 208 -7.28 21.31 0.80
CA GLY A 208 -8.56 21.98 1.04
C GLY A 208 -8.55 23.45 0.59
N LYS A 209 -7.45 24.17 0.85
CA LYS A 209 -7.32 25.59 0.53
C LYS A 209 -7.11 25.83 -0.98
N TYR A 210 -6.28 25.04 -1.63
CA TYR A 210 -5.94 25.22 -3.05
C TYR A 210 -6.81 24.37 -4.00
N LYS A 211 -7.68 23.50 -3.47
CA LYS A 211 -8.52 22.54 -4.23
C LYS A 211 -7.73 21.67 -5.21
N ILE A 212 -6.44 21.46 -4.94
CA ILE A 212 -5.56 20.64 -5.78
C ILE A 212 -5.79 19.17 -5.39
N GLN A 213 -6.71 18.51 -6.08
CA GLN A 213 -7.01 17.08 -5.85
C GLN A 213 -5.80 16.17 -6.06
N TRP A 214 -4.84 16.60 -6.89
CA TRP A 214 -3.58 15.89 -7.12
C TRP A 214 -2.84 15.68 -5.79
N LEU A 215 -2.71 16.72 -4.96
CA LEU A 215 -1.94 16.66 -3.71
C LEU A 215 -2.52 15.64 -2.70
N GLY A 216 -3.81 15.29 -2.80
CA GLY A 216 -4.46 14.28 -1.96
C GLY A 216 -3.88 12.88 -2.10
N SER A 217 -3.46 12.48 -3.30
CA SER A 217 -2.81 11.18 -3.54
C SER A 217 -1.40 11.08 -2.94
N PHE A 218 -0.80 12.21 -2.58
CA PHE A 218 0.56 12.28 -2.03
C PHE A 218 0.61 12.23 -0.52
N ILE A 219 -0.51 12.47 0.15
CA ILE A 219 -0.57 12.57 1.62
C ILE A 219 0.00 11.31 2.27
N MET A 220 -0.44 10.11 1.84
CA MET A 220 0.07 8.86 2.42
C MET A 220 1.57 8.66 2.14
N SER A 221 2.01 8.97 0.93
CA SER A 221 3.41 8.80 0.52
C SER A 221 4.34 9.75 1.28
N ALA A 222 3.96 11.01 1.40
CA ALA A 222 4.70 12.03 2.15
C ALA A 222 4.71 11.72 3.65
N ALA A 223 3.57 11.30 4.23
CA ALA A 223 3.50 10.89 5.62
C ALA A 223 4.43 9.70 5.91
N LEU A 224 4.47 8.71 5.02
CA LEU A 224 5.36 7.56 5.16
C LEU A 224 6.84 7.97 5.09
N LEU A 225 7.23 8.78 4.10
CA LEU A 225 8.64 9.21 3.94
C LEU A 225 9.10 10.08 5.11
N MET A 226 8.28 11.05 5.52
CA MET A 226 8.59 11.92 6.65
C MET A 226 8.58 11.15 7.97
N GLY A 227 7.69 10.17 8.12
CA GLY A 227 7.67 9.27 9.26
C GLY A 227 8.94 8.43 9.36
N MET A 228 9.41 7.86 8.25
CA MET A 228 10.68 7.13 8.20
C MET A 228 11.89 8.02 8.51
N ALA A 229 11.94 9.23 7.93
CA ALA A 229 13.00 10.19 8.22
C ALA A 229 13.02 10.58 9.71
N ALA A 230 11.85 10.82 10.30
CA ALA A 230 11.71 11.08 11.72
C ALA A 230 12.16 9.89 12.57
N ALA A 231 11.81 8.66 12.17
CA ALA A 231 12.25 7.45 12.86
C ALA A 231 13.78 7.36 12.91
N VAL A 232 14.44 7.53 11.75
CA VAL A 232 15.92 7.47 11.66
C VAL A 232 16.57 8.57 12.51
N CYS A 233 16.08 9.80 12.42
CA CYS A 233 16.58 10.90 13.26
C CYS A 233 16.39 10.62 14.75
N THR A 234 15.24 10.06 15.13
CA THR A 234 14.91 9.80 16.54
C THR A 234 15.75 8.64 17.09
N VAL A 235 15.96 7.57 16.33
CA VAL A 235 16.84 6.46 16.70
C VAL A 235 18.28 6.95 16.88
N ASN A 236 18.80 7.76 15.95
CA ASN A 236 20.15 8.34 16.09
C ASN A 236 20.31 9.28 17.29
N ILE A 237 19.22 9.85 17.81
CA ILE A 237 19.24 10.77 18.96
C ILE A 237 19.01 10.03 20.30
N LEU A 238 18.16 9.00 20.31
CA LEU A 238 17.78 8.26 21.52
C LEU A 238 18.61 6.99 21.77
N GLY A 239 19.38 6.51 20.79
CA GLY A 239 20.20 5.30 20.89
C GLY A 239 19.50 4.07 20.35
#